data_AF-A0A928P1W5-F1
#
_entry.id   AF-A0A928P1W5-F1
#
_cell.length_a   1.000
_cell.length_b   1.000
_cell.length_c   1.000
_cell.angle_alpha   90.00
_cell.angle_beta   90.00
_cell.angle_gamma   90.00
#
_symmetry.space_group_name_H-M   'P 1'
#
loop_
_entity.id
_entity.type
_entity.pdbx_description
1 polymer ?
#
loop_
_entity_poly.entity_id
_entity_poly.type
_entity_poly.pdbx_seq_one_letter_code
_entity_poly.pdbx_strand_id
1 'polypeptide(L)'
;MKRLTALVLVFCLCLSGGFTYAAAELDYEPLPKALKVISNNSDTSPQAVVDDTDNVSPQAVTGGVEDINPKTIYSGTCGDNLTWTFDTDTGVLNIAGTGDMANYSYYGDLCSPWYGYHGEIETVNIANGVTTIGNYAFYGCFALTSITIPYSVTSIGESAFYKCASLSSVSIPDSVTIIGDEAFRGCSSLENITLPDSISSIGENAFCNCASLSSVSISESVTNIGARVFYCCTALTSITLPDSVTYIGNRAFYDCTSLESIVLPDSVTYIGDEAFDDTAYYNNEDNWENGELYIGNHLIKASSDISGEYIIKSGTLAIANRAFNNVYNLTSVIIPDGVTAIGGDAFAWHSSLKSITLPNSVTYIGESAFSWCSSLEYISLPDSITCIGSEAFYDTAYYNNEDNWEDGVLYIGNHLIRASNEVSGEYTIKSGTLTIASRAFFSRINHTSVIIPDSVAYIGDSAFYDCNILTVKYEGSQAEWDAMSIGAYNEDLTSANIMFGFEDEEDGSSEGEITEEVSSEKTTNEEISEDEITEDEPSDDEGDILYGDVNGDGVINSLDAAQLLKHDAKLITLEADGLTAADVNGDGVVNSLDAAQILKYDAKLISEF
;
A
#
# COMPACT_ATOMS: atom_id res chain seq x y z
N MET A 1 -43.65 40.78 -17.56
CA MET A 1 -42.91 41.32 -18.71
C MET A 1 -41.65 40.49 -18.86
N LYS A 2 -41.59 39.76 -19.99
CA LYS A 2 -40.45 39.05 -20.61
C LYS A 2 -39.64 38.11 -19.70
N ARG A 3 -39.99 36.82 -19.64
CA ARG A 3 -39.69 35.72 -20.60
C ARG A 3 -38.19 35.40 -20.64
N LEU A 4 -37.74 34.23 -20.19
CA LEU A 4 -37.83 32.88 -20.79
C LEU A 4 -36.54 32.56 -21.60
N THR A 5 -35.95 31.40 -21.31
CA THR A 5 -35.23 30.46 -22.19
C THR A 5 -33.71 30.61 -22.48
N ALA A 6 -33.07 29.42 -22.54
CA ALA A 6 -31.74 28.99 -23.03
C ALA A 6 -30.64 28.95 -21.94
N LEU A 7 -30.16 27.81 -21.43
CA LEU A 7 -29.93 26.45 -21.95
C LEU A 7 -29.00 26.40 -23.18
N VAL A 8 -27.92 25.61 -23.05
CA VAL A 8 -27.06 24.98 -24.09
C VAL A 8 -25.82 25.76 -24.59
N LEU A 9 -24.69 25.03 -24.62
CA LEU A 9 -23.38 25.26 -25.27
C LEU A 9 -22.28 26.04 -24.51
N VAL A 10 -21.43 25.31 -23.77
CA VAL A 10 -19.97 25.27 -24.05
C VAL A 10 -19.48 23.85 -23.75
N PHE A 11 -19.49 23.00 -24.77
CA PHE A 11 -18.70 21.77 -24.87
C PHE A 11 -17.74 21.97 -26.07
N CYS A 12 -16.54 21.40 -25.98
CA CYS A 12 -15.51 21.29 -27.02
C CYS A 12 -14.80 22.57 -27.48
N LEU A 13 -13.54 22.75 -27.01
CA LEU A 13 -12.34 22.93 -27.84
C LEU A 13 -11.12 23.21 -26.93
N CYS A 14 -10.36 22.17 -26.61
CA CYS A 14 -8.89 22.18 -26.56
C CYS A 14 -8.42 20.73 -26.73
N LEU A 15 -8.53 20.28 -27.98
CA LEU A 15 -7.74 19.17 -28.52
C LEU A 15 -6.26 19.57 -28.52
N SER A 16 -5.42 18.56 -28.32
CA SER A 16 -4.10 18.40 -28.94
C SER A 16 -3.11 19.54 -28.73
N GLY A 17 -2.33 19.42 -27.67
CA GLY A 17 -1.04 20.08 -27.54
C GLY A 17 -0.11 19.14 -26.80
N GLY A 18 0.62 18.31 -27.53
CA GLY A 18 1.79 17.62 -26.98
C GLY A 18 2.71 18.68 -26.39
N PHE A 19 2.82 18.67 -25.07
CA PHE A 19 3.92 19.33 -24.40
C PHE A 19 5.02 18.29 -24.28
N THR A 20 5.98 18.37 -25.20
CA THR A 20 7.35 17.99 -24.88
C THR A 20 7.69 18.68 -23.55
N TYR A 21 7.91 17.92 -22.49
CA TYR A 21 8.58 18.42 -21.30
C TYR A 21 10.00 18.80 -21.75
N ALA A 22 10.18 20.05 -22.16
CA ALA A 22 11.49 20.66 -22.18
C ALA A 22 11.93 20.69 -20.72
N ALA A 23 12.98 19.94 -20.40
CA ALA A 23 13.72 20.05 -19.16
C ALA A 23 14.04 21.53 -18.93
N ALA A 24 13.31 22.17 -18.03
CA ALA A 24 13.72 23.43 -17.48
C ALA A 24 14.82 23.10 -16.46
N GLU A 25 16.07 23.10 -16.92
CA GLU A 25 17.23 23.36 -16.07
C GLU A 25 16.95 24.68 -15.34
N LEU A 26 16.49 24.58 -14.09
CA LEU A 26 16.62 25.67 -13.15
C LEU A 26 18.10 25.70 -12.77
N ASP A 27 18.87 26.50 -13.50
CA ASP A 27 20.19 26.98 -13.08
C ASP A 27 20.04 27.64 -11.70
N TYR A 28 20.27 26.87 -10.65
CA TYR A 28 20.42 27.38 -9.30
C TYR A 28 21.86 27.90 -9.16
N GLU A 29 22.00 29.22 -9.16
CA GLU A 29 23.25 29.87 -8.77
C GLU A 29 23.65 29.40 -7.34
N PRO A 30 24.94 29.11 -7.09
CA PRO A 30 25.39 28.72 -5.76
C PRO A 30 25.23 29.90 -4.79
N LEU A 31 24.49 29.67 -3.68
CA LEU A 31 24.38 30.62 -2.57
C LEU A 31 25.79 30.93 -2.01
N PRO A 32 26.06 32.20 -1.66
CA PRO A 32 27.40 32.65 -1.28
C PRO A 32 27.86 32.07 0.07
N LYS A 33 29.16 31.77 0.11
CA LYS A 33 29.92 31.22 1.24
C LYS A 33 29.67 31.94 2.58
N ALA A 34 29.36 31.12 3.59
CA ALA A 34 29.69 31.23 5.01
C ALA A 34 29.33 32.52 5.78
N LEU A 35 28.29 32.42 6.62
CA LEU A 35 28.14 33.22 7.83
C LEU A 35 29.02 32.61 8.94
N LYS A 36 30.07 33.33 9.31
CA LYS A 36 30.95 33.05 10.45
C LYS A 36 30.15 33.17 11.74
N VAL A 37 30.00 32.09 12.50
CA VAL A 37 29.53 32.12 13.89
C VAL A 37 30.64 32.78 14.73
N ILE A 38 30.37 33.96 15.29
CA ILE A 38 31.26 34.65 16.22
C ILE A 38 30.94 34.14 17.63
N SER A 39 31.92 33.48 18.26
CA SER A 39 31.93 33.21 19.69
C SER A 39 32.06 34.51 20.48
N ASN A 40 31.20 34.70 21.47
CA ASN A 40 31.26 35.79 22.44
C ASN A 40 32.64 35.86 23.13
N ASN A 41 33.30 37.01 23.06
CA ASN A 41 34.05 37.56 24.19
C ASN A 41 34.23 39.08 24.07
N SER A 42 34.27 39.68 25.24
CA SER A 42 34.17 41.09 25.61
C SER A 42 35.17 42.08 24.97
N ASP A 43 34.75 43.34 25.01
CA ASP A 43 35.52 44.60 25.15
C ASP A 43 35.70 45.55 23.93
N THR A 44 35.08 46.72 24.11
CA THR A 44 35.42 48.07 23.61
C THR A 44 35.40 48.42 22.11
N SER A 45 34.44 49.28 21.78
CA SER A 45 34.29 50.20 20.63
C SER A 45 35.45 51.25 20.51
N PRO A 46 35.58 52.04 19.44
CA PRO A 46 35.59 51.74 18.00
C PRO A 46 36.80 52.43 17.30
N GLN A 47 37.07 52.18 16.01
CA GLN A 47 37.24 53.25 15.00
C GLN A 47 37.64 52.73 13.61
N ALA A 48 37.05 53.41 12.63
CA ALA A 48 37.23 53.29 11.19
C ALA A 48 38.61 53.77 10.70
N VAL A 49 38.94 53.40 9.46
CA VAL A 49 39.30 54.28 8.31
C VAL A 49 40.13 53.42 7.33
N VAL A 50 39.53 52.98 6.21
CA VAL A 50 39.65 53.52 4.84
C VAL A 50 41.08 53.56 4.29
N ASP A 51 41.25 52.91 3.14
CA ASP A 51 41.82 53.44 1.89
C ASP A 51 42.93 52.58 1.23
N ASP A 52 42.47 51.89 0.18
CA ASP A 52 42.93 51.96 -1.21
C ASP A 52 44.38 51.64 -1.64
N THR A 53 44.37 50.85 -2.71
CA THR A 53 45.18 50.91 -3.95
C THR A 53 46.42 50.03 -4.15
N ASP A 54 46.39 49.44 -5.36
CA ASP A 54 47.50 49.13 -6.27
C ASP A 54 48.24 47.77 -6.21
N ASN A 55 47.65 46.82 -6.95
CA ASN A 55 48.24 46.14 -8.12
C ASN A 55 49.77 46.21 -8.33
N VAL A 56 50.50 45.16 -7.94
CA VAL A 56 51.74 44.70 -8.62
C VAL A 56 51.92 43.18 -8.42
N SER A 57 51.90 42.40 -9.50
CA SER A 57 52.75 41.18 -9.65
C SER A 57 54.00 41.59 -10.43
N PRO A 58 55.19 40.94 -10.32
CA PRO A 58 55.37 39.50 -10.11
C PRO A 58 56.60 39.09 -9.24
N GLN A 59 56.65 37.82 -8.80
CA GLN A 59 57.78 36.89 -9.01
C GLN A 59 57.77 35.75 -7.99
N ALA A 60 58.02 34.56 -8.52
CA ALA A 60 58.20 33.32 -7.80
C ALA A 60 59.31 33.43 -6.74
N VAL A 61 58.95 33.15 -5.49
CA VAL A 61 59.88 32.75 -4.45
C VAL A 61 59.59 31.30 -4.13
N THR A 62 60.56 30.46 -4.45
CA THR A 62 60.69 29.08 -3.98
C THR A 62 60.74 29.06 -2.46
N GLY A 63 59.74 28.45 -1.83
CA GLY A 63 59.74 28.15 -0.41
C GLY A 63 58.63 27.15 -0.16
N GLY A 64 59.00 25.89 0.10
CA GLY A 64 58.06 24.87 0.53
C GLY A 64 57.34 25.35 1.78
N VAL A 65 56.03 25.57 1.64
CA VAL A 65 55.11 25.52 2.75
C VAL A 65 54.30 24.27 2.44
N GLU A 66 54.54 23.21 3.22
CA GLU A 66 53.54 22.14 3.33
C GLU A 66 52.25 22.84 3.75
N ASP A 67 51.32 22.96 2.82
CA ASP A 67 49.96 23.41 3.10
C ASP A 67 49.28 22.24 3.82
N ILE A 68 49.62 22.06 5.10
CA ILE A 68 48.83 21.27 6.03
C ILE A 68 47.57 22.07 6.30
N ASN A 69 46.65 22.00 5.34
CA ASN A 69 45.24 22.24 5.62
C ASN A 69 44.90 21.28 6.77
N PRO A 70 44.50 21.76 7.96
CA PRO A 70 44.30 20.87 9.09
C PRO A 70 43.16 19.92 8.74
N LYS A 71 43.46 18.61 8.79
CA LYS A 71 42.50 17.52 8.64
C LYS A 71 41.26 17.83 9.47
N THR A 72 40.20 18.33 8.83
CA THR A 72 39.01 18.79 9.53
C THR A 72 38.03 17.64 9.57
N ILE A 73 38.08 16.89 10.67
CA ILE A 73 37.10 15.85 10.95
C ILE A 73 35.97 16.49 11.75
N TYR A 74 34.76 16.51 11.18
CA TYR A 74 33.54 16.83 11.89
C TYR A 74 32.94 15.57 12.50
N SER A 75 32.20 15.70 13.60
CA SER A 75 31.58 14.55 14.25
C SER A 75 30.40 14.95 15.12
N GLY A 76 29.51 14.00 15.40
CA GLY A 76 28.40 14.19 16.31
C GLY A 76 27.60 12.91 16.52
N THR A 77 26.36 13.04 16.98
CA THR A 77 25.40 11.93 17.12
C THR A 77 24.38 11.96 16.00
N CYS A 78 23.79 10.80 15.68
CA CYS A 78 22.80 10.62 14.62
C CYS A 78 21.71 9.60 14.99
N GLY A 79 21.37 9.55 16.27
CA GLY A 79 20.50 8.58 16.91
C GLY A 79 20.90 8.44 18.38
N ASP A 80 20.13 7.68 19.16
CA ASP A 80 20.38 7.52 20.60
C ASP A 80 21.75 6.90 20.89
N ASN A 81 22.16 5.95 20.04
CA ASN A 81 23.38 5.15 20.22
C ASN A 81 24.28 5.18 18.98
N LEU A 82 24.06 6.14 18.08
CA LEU A 82 24.81 6.30 16.84
C LEU A 82 25.61 7.59 16.83
N THR A 83 26.82 7.50 16.28
CA THR A 83 27.74 8.61 16.08
C THR A 83 28.12 8.71 14.60
N TRP A 84 28.51 9.90 14.17
CA TRP A 84 29.01 10.11 12.83
C TRP A 84 30.34 10.87 12.83
N THR A 85 31.14 10.67 11.79
CA THR A 85 32.32 11.49 11.50
C THR A 85 32.37 11.80 10.00
N PHE A 86 32.72 13.03 9.62
CA PHE A 86 32.96 13.42 8.23
C PHE A 86 34.37 13.96 8.06
N ASP A 87 35.11 13.41 7.10
CA ASP A 87 36.46 13.84 6.74
C ASP A 87 36.41 14.64 5.42
N THR A 88 36.56 15.97 5.51
CA THR A 88 36.45 16.88 4.36
C THR A 88 37.54 16.67 3.31
N ASP A 89 38.68 16.08 3.67
CA ASP A 89 39.78 15.89 2.72
C ASP A 89 39.52 14.67 1.82
N THR A 90 38.72 13.72 2.31
CA THR A 90 38.42 12.46 1.63
C THR A 90 36.97 12.33 1.17
N GLY A 91 36.07 13.22 1.62
CA GLY A 91 34.63 13.13 1.36
C GLY A 91 33.95 11.93 2.04
N VAL A 92 34.59 11.32 3.05
CA VAL A 92 34.09 10.09 3.69
C VAL A 92 33.27 10.44 4.93
N LEU A 93 32.00 10.04 4.92
CA LEU A 93 31.10 10.03 6.08
C LEU A 93 31.03 8.63 6.68
N ASN A 94 31.40 8.48 7.95
CA ASN A 94 31.27 7.24 8.70
C ASN A 94 30.13 7.35 9.72
N ILE A 95 29.25 6.36 9.76
CA ILE A 95 28.21 6.17 10.77
C ILE A 95 28.57 4.93 11.60
N ALA A 96 28.66 5.08 12.92
CA ALA A 96 29.10 4.03 13.83
C ALA A 96 28.22 3.95 15.08
N GLY A 97 28.06 2.74 15.62
CA GLY A 97 27.23 2.46 16.79
C GLY A 97 26.24 1.34 16.51
N THR A 98 25.22 1.23 17.35
CA THR A 98 24.16 0.23 17.22
C THR A 98 22.79 0.87 17.38
N GLY A 99 21.77 0.35 16.66
CA GLY A 99 20.39 0.83 16.72
C GLY A 99 20.03 1.77 15.58
N ASP A 100 18.95 2.51 15.76
CA ASP A 100 18.30 3.27 14.70
C ASP A 100 18.97 4.61 14.42
N MET A 101 19.09 4.94 13.14
CA MET A 101 19.41 6.30 12.72
C MET A 101 18.17 7.17 12.91
N ALA A 102 18.37 8.39 13.41
CA ALA A 102 17.27 9.32 13.62
C ALA A 102 16.58 9.66 12.29
N ASN A 103 15.26 9.89 12.34
CA ASN A 103 14.50 10.42 11.21
C ASN A 103 14.69 11.94 11.12
N TYR A 104 15.06 12.41 9.93
CA TYR A 104 15.30 13.82 9.64
C TYR A 104 14.17 14.40 8.77
N SER A 105 14.22 15.71 8.53
CA SER A 105 13.31 16.42 7.64
C SER A 105 14.06 17.40 6.75
N TYR A 106 13.53 17.64 5.55
CA TYR A 106 14.00 18.71 4.67
C TYR A 106 13.77 20.12 5.27
N TYR A 107 12.78 20.27 6.16
CA TYR A 107 12.39 21.58 6.71
C TYR A 107 12.90 21.81 8.14
N GLY A 108 13.49 22.98 8.36
CA GLY A 108 13.84 23.48 9.70
C GLY A 108 15.11 22.85 10.29
N ASP A 109 15.21 22.86 11.61
CA ASP A 109 16.40 22.45 12.37
C ASP A 109 16.57 20.91 12.47
N LEU A 110 15.76 20.13 11.75
CA LEU A 110 15.75 18.65 11.77
C LEU A 110 16.46 18.01 10.57
N CYS A 111 17.29 18.77 9.84
CA CYS A 111 18.14 18.20 8.79
C CYS A 111 19.13 17.19 9.39
N SER A 112 19.64 16.26 8.57
CA SER A 112 20.71 15.37 9.01
C SER A 112 21.93 16.18 9.48
N PRO A 113 22.67 15.73 10.51
CA PRO A 113 23.78 16.50 11.09
C PRO A 113 24.87 16.89 10.09
N TRP A 114 25.01 16.12 9.01
CA TRP A 114 25.97 16.34 7.93
C TRP A 114 25.38 17.07 6.72
N TYR A 115 24.12 17.53 6.78
CA TYR A 115 23.46 18.19 5.66
C TYR A 115 24.26 19.39 5.14
N GLY A 116 24.96 20.14 6.00
CA GLY A 116 25.83 21.25 5.57
C GLY A 116 27.00 20.85 4.65
N TYR A 117 27.32 19.55 4.56
CA TYR A 117 28.40 18.98 3.76
C TYR A 117 27.89 18.06 2.64
N HIS A 118 26.58 18.00 2.41
CA HIS A 118 25.97 17.07 1.46
C HIS A 118 26.59 17.10 0.05
N GLY A 119 27.10 18.27 -0.37
CA GLY A 119 27.77 18.44 -1.65
C GLY A 119 29.22 17.92 -1.74
N GLU A 120 29.80 17.53 -0.61
CA GLU A 120 31.19 17.06 -0.48
C GLU A 120 31.25 15.59 -0.04
N ILE A 121 30.13 14.97 0.31
CA ILE A 121 30.08 13.56 0.71
C ILE A 121 30.17 12.67 -0.52
N GLU A 122 31.32 12.02 -0.70
CA GLU A 122 31.58 11.11 -1.82
C GLU A 122 31.34 9.65 -1.45
N THR A 123 31.56 9.28 -0.18
CA THR A 123 31.42 7.91 0.32
C THR A 123 30.74 7.89 1.69
N VAL A 124 29.79 6.96 1.86
CA VAL A 124 29.14 6.68 3.14
C VAL A 124 29.47 5.26 3.61
N ASN A 125 30.02 5.16 4.81
CA ASN A 125 30.27 3.89 5.49
C ASN A 125 29.32 3.75 6.68
N ILE A 126 28.45 2.75 6.66
CA ILE A 126 27.53 2.43 7.77
C ILE A 126 28.05 1.18 8.49
N ALA A 127 28.33 1.29 9.79
CA ALA A 127 28.83 0.18 10.58
C ALA A 127 27.75 -0.88 10.85
N ASN A 128 28.18 -2.15 10.97
CA ASN A 128 27.32 -3.22 11.48
C ASN A 128 26.75 -2.85 12.85
N GLY A 129 25.46 -3.12 13.04
CA GLY A 129 24.71 -2.78 14.23
C GLY A 129 23.74 -1.63 14.02
N VAL A 130 23.93 -0.80 12.98
CA VAL A 130 22.90 0.17 12.55
C VAL A 130 21.71 -0.61 11.98
N THR A 131 20.52 -0.39 12.53
CA THR A 131 19.31 -1.15 12.20
C THR A 131 18.42 -0.47 11.18
N THR A 132 18.47 0.85 11.06
CA THR A 132 17.66 1.61 10.10
C THR A 132 18.46 2.77 9.52
N ILE A 133 18.15 3.13 8.27
CA ILE A 133 18.56 4.40 7.66
C ILE A 133 17.37 5.35 7.78
N GLY A 134 17.53 6.44 8.51
CA GLY A 134 16.43 7.35 8.82
C GLY A 134 15.96 8.17 7.62
N ASN A 135 14.75 8.72 7.74
CA ASN A 135 14.19 9.61 6.71
C ASN A 135 15.14 10.77 6.42
N TYR A 136 15.27 11.16 5.15
CA TYR A 136 16.13 12.26 4.66
C TYR A 136 17.63 12.16 5.06
N ALA A 137 18.13 10.99 5.50
CA ALA A 137 19.50 10.83 6.01
C ALA A 137 20.58 11.37 5.07
N PHE A 138 20.55 11.00 3.80
CA PHE A 138 21.50 11.41 2.77
C PHE A 138 20.83 12.26 1.68
N TYR A 139 19.72 12.93 2.03
CA TYR A 139 19.01 13.82 1.12
C TYR A 139 19.96 14.84 0.48
N GLY A 140 19.96 14.87 -0.86
CA GLY A 140 20.74 15.80 -1.64
C GLY A 140 22.24 15.56 -1.64
N CYS A 141 22.74 14.40 -1.21
CA CYS A 141 24.18 14.09 -1.28
C CYS A 141 24.62 13.86 -2.74
N PHE A 142 24.66 14.92 -3.54
CA PHE A 142 24.82 14.85 -4.99
C PHE A 142 26.20 14.35 -5.44
N ALA A 143 27.22 14.44 -4.57
CA ALA A 143 28.56 13.89 -4.79
C ALA A 143 28.70 12.42 -4.37
N LEU A 144 27.70 11.83 -3.71
CA LEU A 144 27.77 10.46 -3.19
C LEU A 144 27.89 9.47 -4.35
N THR A 145 29.00 8.76 -4.43
CA THR A 145 29.26 7.76 -5.48
C THR A 145 29.21 6.33 -4.93
N SER A 146 29.47 6.15 -3.63
CA SER A 146 29.60 4.83 -3.01
C SER A 146 28.97 4.79 -1.61
N ILE A 147 28.16 3.77 -1.37
CA ILE A 147 27.64 3.42 -0.05
C ILE A 147 27.66 1.91 0.17
N THR A 148 28.00 1.50 1.38
CA THR A 148 27.81 0.11 1.84
C THR A 148 26.74 0.07 2.91
N ILE A 149 25.63 -0.63 2.63
CA ILE A 149 24.54 -0.86 3.60
C ILE A 149 24.77 -2.23 4.26
N PRO A 150 24.97 -2.30 5.59
CA PRO A 150 25.24 -3.56 6.28
C PRO A 150 23.97 -4.41 6.47
N TYR A 151 24.15 -5.74 6.60
CA TYR A 151 23.08 -6.71 6.86
C TYR A 151 22.30 -6.51 8.18
N SER A 152 22.73 -5.58 9.04
CA SER A 152 21.93 -5.21 10.22
C SER A 152 20.79 -4.27 9.87
N VAL A 153 20.82 -3.60 8.71
CA VAL A 153 19.79 -2.64 8.30
C VAL A 153 18.55 -3.39 7.84
N THR A 154 17.40 -3.07 8.42
CA THR A 154 16.10 -3.67 8.10
C THR A 154 15.16 -2.72 7.36
N SER A 155 15.43 -1.41 7.37
CA SER A 155 14.59 -0.41 6.71
C SER A 155 15.40 0.77 6.18
N ILE A 156 15.00 1.27 5.01
CA ILE A 156 15.48 2.51 4.38
C ILE A 156 14.33 3.51 4.40
N GLY A 157 14.51 4.62 5.11
CA GLY A 157 13.48 5.63 5.32
C GLY A 157 13.11 6.46 4.09
N GLU A 158 12.05 7.25 4.26
CA GLU A 158 11.54 8.20 3.27
C GLU A 158 12.64 9.16 2.82
N SER A 159 12.79 9.37 1.51
CA SER A 159 13.75 10.30 0.91
C SER A 159 15.22 10.10 1.35
N ALA A 160 15.58 8.92 1.86
CA ALA A 160 16.90 8.68 2.46
C ALA A 160 18.07 8.99 1.50
N PHE A 161 17.93 8.72 0.22
CA PHE A 161 18.91 8.99 -0.85
C PHE A 161 18.36 9.90 -1.96
N TYR A 162 17.28 10.65 -1.69
CA TYR A 162 16.69 11.52 -2.70
C TYR A 162 17.72 12.56 -3.20
N LYS A 163 17.95 12.60 -4.52
CA LYS A 163 18.93 13.45 -5.25
C LYS A 163 20.39 13.12 -4.97
N CYS A 164 20.71 11.89 -4.61
CA CYS A 164 22.08 11.36 -4.68
C CYS A 164 22.46 11.13 -6.15
N ALA A 165 22.57 12.21 -6.94
CA ALA A 165 22.63 12.17 -8.39
C ALA A 165 23.85 11.43 -8.96
N SER A 166 24.95 11.33 -8.21
CA SER A 166 26.18 10.60 -8.59
C SER A 166 26.21 9.14 -8.11
N LEU A 167 25.19 8.69 -7.37
CA LEU A 167 25.16 7.32 -6.84
C LEU A 167 24.90 6.36 -7.99
N SER A 168 25.92 5.60 -8.37
CA SER A 168 25.88 4.72 -9.56
C SER A 168 25.45 3.29 -9.25
N SER A 169 25.66 2.84 -8.01
CA SER A 169 25.27 1.52 -7.55
C SER A 169 24.92 1.54 -6.06
N VAL A 170 23.98 0.70 -5.67
CA VAL A 170 23.65 0.43 -4.27
C VAL A 170 23.34 -1.06 -4.12
N SER A 171 23.93 -1.70 -3.12
CA SER A 171 23.59 -3.07 -2.74
C SER A 171 22.62 -3.01 -1.57
N ILE A 172 21.38 -3.43 -1.79
CA ILE A 172 20.36 -3.54 -0.74
C ILE A 172 20.48 -4.95 -0.13
N PRO A 173 20.82 -5.09 1.16
CA PRO A 173 21.00 -6.41 1.77
C PRO A 173 19.66 -7.11 2.03
N ASP A 174 19.67 -8.45 2.07
CA ASP A 174 18.50 -9.31 2.31
C ASP A 174 17.81 -9.10 3.66
N SER A 175 18.38 -8.30 4.55
CA SER A 175 17.74 -7.89 5.80
C SER A 175 16.70 -6.78 5.63
N VAL A 176 16.76 -6.02 4.52
CA VAL A 176 15.87 -4.87 4.28
C VAL A 176 14.49 -5.32 3.84
N THR A 177 13.49 -5.02 4.66
CA THR A 177 12.09 -5.35 4.38
C THR A 177 11.29 -4.18 3.83
N ILE A 178 11.75 -2.94 4.07
CA ILE A 178 11.03 -1.70 3.71
C ILE A 178 11.96 -0.74 2.99
N ILE A 179 11.51 -0.24 1.83
CA ILE A 179 12.05 0.94 1.15
C ILE A 179 10.98 2.02 1.18
N GLY A 180 11.25 3.14 1.85
CA GLY A 180 10.29 4.23 2.02
C GLY A 180 10.03 5.06 0.75
N ASP A 181 9.05 5.95 0.85
CA ASP A 181 8.67 6.85 -0.25
C ASP A 181 9.84 7.73 -0.68
N GLU A 182 10.00 7.94 -1.99
CA GLU A 182 11.06 8.75 -2.60
C GLU A 182 12.49 8.32 -2.24
N ALA A 183 12.72 7.13 -1.64
CA ALA A 183 13.99 6.74 -1.03
C ALA A 183 15.21 6.91 -1.95
N PHE A 184 15.11 6.56 -3.24
CA PHE A 184 16.17 6.71 -4.25
C PHE A 184 15.75 7.64 -5.39
N ARG A 185 14.76 8.50 -5.16
CA ARG A 185 14.27 9.42 -6.18
C ARG A 185 15.42 10.29 -6.70
N GLY A 186 15.51 10.49 -8.02
CA GLY A 186 16.51 11.35 -8.63
C GLY A 186 17.97 10.89 -8.44
N CYS A 187 18.20 9.63 -8.08
CA CYS A 187 19.52 8.98 -8.20
C CYS A 187 19.82 8.75 -9.69
N SER A 188 20.03 9.83 -10.44
CA SER A 188 20.05 9.81 -11.91
C SER A 188 21.17 8.98 -12.53
N SER A 189 22.26 8.73 -11.79
CA SER A 189 23.36 7.87 -12.24
C SER A 189 23.20 6.40 -11.83
N LEU A 190 22.17 6.03 -11.07
CA LEU A 190 21.99 4.66 -10.59
C LEU A 190 21.71 3.74 -11.78
N GLU A 191 22.62 2.82 -12.08
CA GLU A 191 22.56 2.02 -13.32
C GLU A 191 21.77 0.72 -13.15
N ASN A 192 21.88 0.10 -11.98
CA ASN A 192 21.33 -1.22 -11.69
C ASN A 192 20.89 -1.30 -10.23
N ILE A 193 19.79 -2.02 -9.98
CA ILE A 193 19.37 -2.38 -8.62
C ILE A 193 18.82 -3.80 -8.57
N THR A 194 19.17 -4.50 -7.50
CA THR A 194 18.60 -5.80 -7.14
C THR A 194 17.80 -5.60 -5.85
N LEU A 195 16.49 -5.88 -5.92
CA LEU A 195 15.60 -5.82 -4.77
C LEU A 195 15.60 -7.19 -4.07
N PRO A 196 16.01 -7.29 -2.79
CA PRO A 196 16.08 -8.57 -2.08
C PRO A 196 14.73 -9.22 -1.84
N ASP A 197 14.76 -10.54 -1.59
CA ASP A 197 13.58 -11.38 -1.39
C ASP A 197 12.75 -11.04 -0.14
N SER A 198 13.33 -10.29 0.78
CA SER A 198 12.70 -9.87 2.02
C SER A 198 11.86 -8.60 1.92
N ILE A 199 11.90 -7.88 0.78
CA ILE A 199 11.13 -6.66 0.60
C ILE A 199 9.65 -6.98 0.62
N SER A 200 8.94 -6.43 1.60
CA SER A 200 7.49 -6.48 1.70
C SER A 200 6.82 -5.18 1.24
N SER A 201 7.57 -4.07 1.15
CA SER A 201 7.04 -2.77 0.75
C SER A 201 8.07 -1.91 0.02
N ILE A 202 7.63 -1.32 -1.10
CA ILE A 202 8.35 -0.29 -1.87
C ILE A 202 7.46 0.94 -1.93
N GLY A 203 7.94 2.04 -1.35
CA GLY A 203 7.21 3.29 -1.24
C GLY A 203 6.95 3.98 -2.57
N GLU A 204 6.02 4.94 -2.56
CA GLU A 204 5.69 5.76 -3.73
C GLU A 204 6.94 6.48 -4.24
N ASN A 205 7.12 6.56 -5.56
CA ASN A 205 8.25 7.26 -6.19
C ASN A 205 9.66 6.75 -5.79
N ALA A 206 9.80 5.56 -5.19
CA ALA A 206 11.07 5.09 -4.62
C ALA A 206 12.26 5.16 -5.60
N PHE A 207 12.08 4.84 -6.88
CA PHE A 207 13.10 4.90 -7.93
C PHE A 207 12.75 5.91 -9.04
N CYS A 208 11.87 6.87 -8.75
CA CYS A 208 11.44 7.89 -9.71
C CYS A 208 12.63 8.74 -10.17
N ASN A 209 12.75 9.00 -11.48
CA ASN A 209 13.87 9.72 -12.11
C ASN A 209 15.27 9.09 -11.90
N CYS A 210 15.36 7.77 -11.68
CA CYS A 210 16.61 7.03 -11.82
C CYS A 210 16.94 6.85 -13.31
N ALA A 211 17.29 7.94 -14.00
CA ALA A 211 17.36 8.01 -15.46
C ALA A 211 18.36 7.02 -16.10
N SER A 212 19.42 6.63 -15.40
CA SER A 212 20.40 5.64 -15.88
C SER A 212 20.04 4.18 -15.54
N LEU A 213 18.94 3.96 -14.82
CA LEU A 213 18.54 2.63 -14.35
C LEU A 213 18.11 1.79 -15.55
N SER A 214 18.98 0.87 -15.94
CA SER A 214 18.84 0.08 -17.17
C SER A 214 18.31 -1.32 -16.93
N SER A 215 18.49 -1.84 -15.70
CA SER A 215 17.97 -3.13 -15.27
C SER A 215 17.48 -3.10 -13.83
N VAL A 216 16.37 -3.80 -13.58
CA VAL A 216 15.78 -4.01 -12.26
C VAL A 216 15.44 -5.47 -12.12
N SER A 217 15.92 -6.10 -11.04
CA SER A 217 15.47 -7.43 -10.63
C SER A 217 14.51 -7.28 -9.46
N ILE A 218 13.27 -7.76 -9.64
CA ILE A 218 12.20 -7.73 -8.63
C ILE A 218 12.08 -9.14 -8.04
N SER A 219 11.99 -9.21 -6.71
CA SER A 219 11.85 -10.45 -5.94
C SER A 219 10.49 -11.14 -6.16
N GLU A 220 10.48 -12.47 -6.09
CA GLU A 220 9.28 -13.33 -6.10
C GLU A 220 8.32 -13.10 -4.92
N SER A 221 8.71 -12.38 -3.86
CA SER A 221 7.83 -12.03 -2.74
C SER A 221 7.02 -10.74 -2.96
N VAL A 222 7.38 -9.93 -3.98
CA VAL A 222 6.75 -8.62 -4.21
C VAL A 222 5.37 -8.80 -4.84
N THR A 223 4.34 -8.43 -4.11
CA THR A 223 2.94 -8.49 -4.60
C THR A 223 2.44 -7.17 -5.20
N ASN A 224 3.10 -6.05 -4.87
CA ASN A 224 2.67 -4.70 -5.21
C ASN A 224 3.83 -3.88 -5.79
N ILE A 225 3.63 -3.32 -6.99
CA ILE A 225 4.47 -2.26 -7.55
C ILE A 225 3.75 -0.94 -7.30
N GLY A 226 4.26 -0.14 -6.37
CA GLY A 226 3.64 1.11 -5.95
C GLY A 226 3.52 2.17 -7.05
N ALA A 227 2.77 3.23 -6.78
CA ALA A 227 2.62 4.33 -7.72
C ALA A 227 3.96 5.04 -8.00
N ARG A 228 4.20 5.39 -9.27
CA ARG A 228 5.38 6.11 -9.77
C ARG A 228 6.74 5.50 -9.40
N VAL A 229 6.80 4.23 -8.97
CA VAL A 229 8.04 3.61 -8.46
C VAL A 229 9.19 3.74 -9.46
N PHE A 230 8.96 3.51 -10.75
CA PHE A 230 9.96 3.63 -11.82
C PHE A 230 9.66 4.78 -12.80
N TYR A 231 8.86 5.77 -12.40
CA TYR A 231 8.53 6.94 -13.23
C TYR A 231 9.79 7.62 -13.79
N CYS A 232 9.84 7.92 -15.09
CA CYS A 232 11.01 8.49 -15.79
C CYS A 232 12.33 7.70 -15.64
N CYS A 233 12.29 6.36 -15.50
CA CYS A 233 13.50 5.52 -15.65
C CYS A 233 13.81 5.33 -17.15
N THR A 234 14.31 6.39 -17.79
CA THR A 234 14.41 6.49 -19.25
C THR A 234 15.40 5.51 -19.89
N ALA A 235 16.35 4.94 -19.14
CA ALA A 235 17.25 3.89 -19.62
C ALA A 235 16.74 2.46 -19.43
N LEU A 236 15.61 2.25 -18.74
CA LEU A 236 15.08 0.90 -18.49
C LEU A 236 14.56 0.32 -19.80
N THR A 237 15.14 -0.79 -20.24
CA THR A 237 14.82 -1.38 -21.57
C THR A 237 13.86 -2.56 -21.49
N SER A 238 13.92 -3.32 -20.40
CA SER A 238 13.07 -4.49 -20.19
C SER A 238 12.71 -4.66 -18.72
N ILE A 239 11.51 -5.18 -18.46
CA ILE A 239 11.09 -5.61 -17.13
C ILE A 239 10.33 -6.94 -17.22
N THR A 240 10.59 -7.83 -16.26
CA THR A 240 9.82 -9.05 -16.03
C THR A 240 9.31 -8.99 -14.60
N LEU A 241 7.99 -8.98 -14.44
CA LEU A 241 7.36 -8.99 -13.13
C LEU A 241 7.18 -10.44 -12.66
N PRO A 242 7.47 -10.75 -11.38
CA PRO A 242 7.34 -12.10 -10.83
C PRO A 242 5.88 -12.50 -10.65
N ASP A 243 5.60 -13.81 -10.62
CA ASP A 243 4.24 -14.39 -10.61
C ASP A 243 3.40 -13.98 -9.39
N SER A 244 4.01 -13.45 -8.33
CA SER A 244 3.32 -12.94 -7.15
C SER A 244 2.72 -11.53 -7.31
N VAL A 245 3.11 -10.77 -8.35
CA VAL A 245 2.61 -9.40 -8.55
C VAL A 245 1.14 -9.41 -8.94
N THR A 246 0.31 -8.78 -8.11
CA THR A 246 -1.14 -8.63 -8.36
C THR A 246 -1.53 -7.18 -8.66
N TYR A 247 -0.70 -6.21 -8.26
CA TYR A 247 -1.00 -4.78 -8.31
C TYR A 247 0.13 -3.97 -8.92
N ILE A 248 -0.22 -3.13 -9.91
CA ILE A 248 0.68 -2.15 -10.52
C ILE A 248 0.05 -0.77 -10.37
N GLY A 249 0.70 0.12 -9.62
CA GLY A 249 0.18 1.44 -9.27
C GLY A 249 0.18 2.44 -10.40
N ASN A 250 -0.49 3.57 -10.15
CA ASN A 250 -0.59 4.68 -11.10
C ASN A 250 0.81 5.15 -11.54
N ARG A 251 1.01 5.26 -12.86
CA ARG A 251 2.24 5.74 -13.48
C ARG A 251 3.51 5.00 -13.05
N ALA A 252 3.40 3.73 -12.65
CA ALA A 252 4.53 2.94 -12.15
C ALA A 252 5.74 2.93 -13.11
N PHE A 253 5.49 2.86 -14.42
CA PHE A 253 6.51 2.87 -15.48
C PHE A 253 6.27 4.01 -16.50
N TYR A 254 5.58 5.07 -16.10
CA TYR A 254 5.30 6.21 -16.97
C TYR A 254 6.61 6.89 -17.42
N ASP A 255 6.68 7.25 -18.70
CA ASP A 255 7.85 7.92 -19.33
C ASP A 255 9.16 7.11 -19.22
N CYS A 256 9.07 5.78 -19.06
CA CYS A 256 10.19 4.87 -19.29
C CYS A 256 10.42 4.71 -20.80
N THR A 257 10.94 5.76 -21.43
CA THR A 257 10.99 5.93 -22.90
C THR A 257 11.84 4.91 -23.67
N SER A 258 12.66 4.09 -22.98
CA SER A 258 13.39 2.97 -23.60
C SER A 258 12.76 1.59 -23.33
N LEU A 259 11.68 1.52 -22.54
CA LEU A 259 11.09 0.25 -22.07
C LEU A 259 10.31 -0.43 -23.20
N GLU A 260 10.96 -1.35 -23.91
CA GLU A 260 10.43 -2.02 -25.11
C GLU A 260 9.94 -3.45 -24.86
N SER A 261 10.35 -4.08 -23.76
CA SER A 261 9.99 -5.46 -23.44
C SER A 261 9.41 -5.55 -22.03
N ILE A 262 8.12 -5.86 -21.93
CA ILE A 262 7.40 -5.96 -20.66
C ILE A 262 6.75 -7.33 -20.58
N VAL A 263 7.01 -8.05 -19.49
CA VAL A 263 6.36 -9.33 -19.18
C VAL A 263 5.58 -9.17 -17.88
N LEU A 264 4.25 -9.26 -17.98
CA LEU A 264 3.33 -9.27 -16.84
C LEU A 264 2.88 -10.72 -16.58
N PRO A 265 2.83 -11.16 -15.31
CA PRO A 265 2.26 -12.45 -14.95
C PRO A 265 0.74 -12.40 -15.03
N ASP A 266 0.11 -13.56 -15.17
CA ASP A 266 -1.36 -13.70 -15.24
C ASP A 266 -2.07 -13.34 -13.91
N SER A 267 -1.33 -13.21 -12.82
CA SER A 267 -1.82 -12.82 -11.49
C SER A 267 -2.13 -11.32 -11.36
N VAL A 268 -1.73 -10.48 -12.32
CA VAL A 268 -2.01 -9.04 -12.29
C VAL A 268 -3.52 -8.81 -12.46
N THR A 269 -4.14 -8.25 -11.43
CA THR A 269 -5.58 -7.92 -11.42
C THR A 269 -5.83 -6.41 -11.38
N TYR A 270 -4.84 -5.61 -10.99
CA TYR A 270 -4.93 -4.15 -10.97
C TYR A 270 -3.78 -3.49 -11.74
N ILE A 271 -4.13 -2.65 -12.71
CA ILE A 271 -3.20 -1.82 -13.46
C ILE A 271 -3.68 -0.36 -13.37
N GLY A 272 -2.87 0.45 -12.71
CA GLY A 272 -3.13 1.84 -12.41
C GLY A 272 -3.18 2.73 -13.64
N ASP A 273 -3.66 3.95 -13.41
CA ASP A 273 -3.75 5.01 -14.39
C ASP A 273 -2.38 5.31 -15.01
N GLU A 274 -2.31 5.32 -16.34
CA GLU A 274 -1.11 5.66 -17.12
C GLU A 274 0.14 4.82 -16.71
N ALA A 275 -0.06 3.61 -16.17
CA ALA A 275 1.04 2.79 -15.62
C ALA A 275 2.17 2.52 -16.63
N PHE A 276 1.85 2.45 -17.92
CA PHE A 276 2.79 2.18 -19.02
C PHE A 276 2.76 3.24 -20.12
N ASP A 277 2.09 4.37 -19.91
CA ASP A 277 2.04 5.45 -20.90
C ASP A 277 3.45 6.04 -21.12
N ASP A 278 3.72 6.48 -22.35
CA ASP A 278 5.01 7.01 -22.78
C ASP A 278 6.21 6.03 -22.67
N THR A 279 5.96 4.74 -22.51
CA THR A 279 6.98 3.69 -22.69
C THR A 279 7.30 3.46 -24.17
N ALA A 280 8.48 2.89 -24.49
CA ALA A 280 8.78 2.47 -25.86
C ALA A 280 7.78 1.41 -26.36
N TYR A 281 7.33 0.51 -25.47
CA TYR A 281 6.31 -0.49 -25.75
C TYR A 281 4.97 0.16 -26.13
N TYR A 282 4.49 1.13 -25.35
CA TYR A 282 3.25 1.84 -25.61
C TYR A 282 3.29 2.64 -26.91
N ASN A 283 4.40 3.31 -27.18
CA ASN A 283 4.57 4.17 -28.35
C ASN A 283 4.88 3.41 -29.65
N ASN A 284 5.11 2.10 -29.59
CA ASN A 284 5.34 1.28 -30.77
C ASN A 284 4.01 0.86 -31.42
N GLU A 285 3.72 1.41 -32.61
CA GLU A 285 2.50 1.10 -33.38
C GLU A 285 2.31 -0.40 -33.66
N ASP A 286 3.39 -1.18 -33.76
CA ASP A 286 3.32 -2.63 -34.01
C ASP A 286 2.74 -3.41 -32.81
N ASN A 287 2.75 -2.83 -31.60
CA ASN A 287 2.17 -3.44 -30.40
C ASN A 287 0.65 -3.22 -30.28
N TRP A 288 0.07 -2.38 -31.15
CA TRP A 288 -1.36 -2.11 -31.16
C TRP A 288 -2.06 -3.02 -32.17
N GLU A 289 -2.93 -3.90 -31.68
CA GLU A 289 -3.72 -4.81 -32.51
C GLU A 289 -5.18 -4.35 -32.52
N ASN A 290 -5.72 -4.03 -33.69
CA ASN A 290 -7.12 -3.59 -33.86
C ASN A 290 -7.52 -2.38 -32.98
N GLY A 291 -6.55 -1.50 -32.67
CA GLY A 291 -6.78 -0.36 -31.80
C GLY A 291 -6.68 -0.67 -30.31
N GLU A 292 -6.23 -1.86 -29.92
CA GLU A 292 -6.00 -2.24 -28.53
C GLU A 292 -4.50 -2.45 -28.27
N LEU A 293 -4.01 -1.93 -27.16
CA LEU A 293 -2.68 -2.21 -26.63
C LEU A 293 -2.81 -3.22 -25.49
N TYR A 294 -2.14 -4.36 -25.64
CA TYR A 294 -2.03 -5.38 -24.59
C TYR A 294 -0.61 -5.50 -24.10
N ILE A 295 -0.43 -5.88 -22.84
CA ILE A 295 0.81 -6.49 -22.36
C ILE A 295 0.45 -7.87 -21.81
N GLY A 296 0.93 -8.92 -22.48
CA GLY A 296 0.44 -10.29 -22.23
C GLY A 296 -1.06 -10.38 -22.50
N ASN A 297 -1.82 -10.83 -21.49
CA ASN A 297 -3.28 -10.95 -21.54
C ASN A 297 -4.02 -9.79 -20.85
N HIS A 298 -3.35 -8.67 -20.61
CA HIS A 298 -3.91 -7.51 -19.91
C HIS A 298 -4.15 -6.37 -20.88
N LEU A 299 -5.39 -5.86 -20.94
CA LEU A 299 -5.73 -4.75 -21.80
C LEU A 299 -5.30 -3.43 -21.14
N ILE A 300 -4.34 -2.75 -21.77
CA ILE A 300 -3.74 -1.52 -21.24
C ILE A 300 -4.49 -0.29 -21.74
N LYS A 301 -4.75 -0.23 -23.06
CA LYS A 301 -5.37 0.95 -23.67
C LYS A 301 -6.12 0.62 -24.95
N ALA A 302 -7.19 1.37 -25.20
CA ALA A 302 -7.94 1.37 -26.44
C ALA A 302 -7.76 2.71 -27.18
N SER A 303 -7.70 2.63 -28.50
CA SER A 303 -7.63 3.79 -29.41
C SER A 303 -9.01 4.44 -29.52
N SER A 304 -9.01 5.77 -29.65
CA SER A 304 -10.22 6.55 -29.92
C SER A 304 -10.93 6.21 -31.24
N ASP A 305 -10.29 5.43 -32.11
CA ASP A 305 -10.86 4.96 -33.38
C ASP A 305 -11.88 3.84 -33.20
N ILE A 306 -11.87 3.15 -32.05
CA ILE A 306 -12.88 2.15 -31.70
C ILE A 306 -14.26 2.85 -31.57
N SER A 307 -15.30 2.20 -32.08
CA SER A 307 -16.65 2.76 -32.09
C SER A 307 -17.72 1.68 -32.26
N GLY A 308 -18.97 2.05 -31.99
CA GLY A 308 -20.13 1.17 -32.17
C GLY A 308 -20.18 0.05 -31.14
N GLU A 309 -20.64 -1.13 -31.56
CA GLU A 309 -20.62 -2.34 -30.75
C GLU A 309 -19.23 -2.96 -30.81
N TYR A 310 -18.66 -3.25 -29.64
CA TYR A 310 -17.29 -3.73 -29.54
C TYR A 310 -17.18 -4.94 -28.62
N ILE A 311 -16.34 -5.89 -29.00
CA ILE A 311 -16.06 -7.12 -28.25
C ILE A 311 -14.58 -7.10 -27.91
N ILE A 312 -14.26 -7.11 -26.62
CA ILE A 312 -12.88 -7.17 -26.16
C ILE A 312 -12.30 -8.55 -26.50
N LYS A 313 -11.01 -8.58 -26.85
CA LYS A 313 -10.26 -9.79 -27.24
C LYS A 313 -10.46 -10.92 -26.21
N SER A 314 -10.84 -12.11 -26.68
CA SER A 314 -10.92 -13.31 -25.85
C SER A 314 -9.55 -13.67 -25.28
N GLY A 315 -9.53 -14.17 -24.03
CA GLY A 315 -8.30 -14.44 -23.28
C GLY A 315 -7.81 -13.26 -22.44
N THR A 316 -8.48 -12.10 -22.48
CA THR A 316 -8.18 -10.98 -21.58
C THR A 316 -8.43 -11.36 -20.12
N LEU A 317 -7.49 -11.06 -19.23
CA LEU A 317 -7.56 -11.35 -17.80
C LEU A 317 -8.00 -10.14 -16.97
N ALA A 318 -7.50 -8.96 -17.30
CA ALA A 318 -7.87 -7.71 -16.64
C ALA A 318 -7.84 -6.53 -17.60
N ILE A 319 -8.62 -5.50 -17.28
CA ILE A 319 -8.71 -4.23 -18.02
C ILE A 319 -8.13 -3.13 -17.13
N ALA A 320 -7.12 -2.43 -17.61
CA ALA A 320 -6.45 -1.37 -16.86
C ALA A 320 -7.37 -0.17 -16.60
N ASN A 321 -6.97 0.66 -15.63
CA ASN A 321 -7.61 1.95 -15.40
C ASN A 321 -7.59 2.78 -16.69
N ARG A 322 -8.70 3.48 -16.97
CA ARG A 322 -8.87 4.34 -18.15
C ARG A 322 -8.60 3.67 -19.50
N ALA A 323 -8.66 2.34 -19.60
CA ALA A 323 -8.38 1.64 -20.85
C ALA A 323 -9.21 2.15 -22.04
N PHE A 324 -10.51 2.41 -21.87
CA PHE A 324 -11.42 2.94 -22.91
C PHE A 324 -11.85 4.40 -22.71
N ASN A 325 -11.33 5.15 -21.73
CA ASN A 325 -11.87 6.48 -21.37
C ASN A 325 -11.82 7.54 -22.50
N ASN A 326 -11.10 7.28 -23.59
CA ASN A 326 -10.94 8.10 -24.78
C ASN A 326 -11.77 7.62 -25.98
N VAL A 327 -12.62 6.59 -25.83
CA VAL A 327 -13.36 5.93 -26.92
C VAL A 327 -14.78 6.51 -27.05
N TYR A 328 -14.90 7.76 -27.50
CA TYR A 328 -16.15 8.53 -27.40
C TYR A 328 -17.38 7.99 -28.16
N ASN A 329 -17.17 7.13 -29.16
CA ASN A 329 -18.23 6.62 -30.04
C ASN A 329 -18.64 5.16 -29.76
N LEU A 330 -18.24 4.62 -28.60
CA LEU A 330 -18.66 3.28 -28.16
C LEU A 330 -20.14 3.27 -27.79
N THR A 331 -20.91 2.32 -28.32
CA THR A 331 -22.36 2.18 -28.06
C THR A 331 -22.72 0.94 -27.24
N SER A 332 -21.90 -0.11 -27.32
CA SER A 332 -22.03 -1.32 -26.50
C SER A 332 -20.66 -1.96 -26.35
N VAL A 333 -20.40 -2.59 -25.20
CA VAL A 333 -19.20 -3.40 -24.98
C VAL A 333 -19.56 -4.75 -24.40
N ILE A 334 -18.95 -5.80 -24.98
CA ILE A 334 -19.01 -7.17 -24.48
C ILE A 334 -17.64 -7.51 -23.89
N ILE A 335 -17.63 -7.76 -22.58
CA ILE A 335 -16.46 -8.21 -21.84
C ILE A 335 -16.41 -9.76 -21.95
N PRO A 336 -15.33 -10.37 -22.42
CA PRO A 336 -15.25 -11.82 -22.62
C PRO A 336 -15.00 -12.57 -21.31
N ASP A 337 -15.45 -13.84 -21.26
CA ASP A 337 -15.09 -14.76 -20.18
C ASP A 337 -13.57 -14.80 -19.94
N GLY A 338 -13.18 -14.82 -18.66
CA GLY A 338 -11.79 -14.79 -18.22
C GLY A 338 -11.38 -13.45 -17.62
N VAL A 339 -12.07 -12.35 -17.98
CA VAL A 339 -11.84 -11.05 -17.33
C VAL A 339 -12.32 -11.12 -15.89
N THR A 340 -11.41 -10.87 -14.94
CA THR A 340 -11.69 -10.86 -13.50
C THR A 340 -11.82 -9.45 -12.94
N ALA A 341 -11.11 -8.48 -13.52
CA ALA A 341 -11.07 -7.11 -13.03
C ALA A 341 -11.25 -6.07 -14.14
N ILE A 342 -12.08 -5.07 -13.84
CA ILE A 342 -12.29 -3.87 -14.65
C ILE A 342 -11.76 -2.67 -13.87
N GLY A 343 -10.74 -2.00 -14.41
CA GLY A 343 -10.07 -0.87 -13.77
C GLY A 343 -10.96 0.36 -13.56
N GLY A 344 -10.49 1.25 -12.71
CA GLY A 344 -11.13 2.53 -12.44
C GLY A 344 -11.15 3.43 -13.68
N ASP A 345 -12.23 4.18 -13.85
CA ASP A 345 -12.50 5.01 -15.03
C ASP A 345 -12.42 4.26 -16.38
N ALA A 346 -12.34 2.92 -16.41
CA ALA A 346 -12.03 2.16 -17.62
C ALA A 346 -12.98 2.49 -18.79
N PHE A 347 -14.27 2.64 -18.50
CA PHE A 347 -15.32 3.02 -19.44
C PHE A 347 -16.02 4.33 -19.02
N ALA A 348 -15.39 5.19 -18.22
CA ALA A 348 -16.02 6.44 -17.80
C ALA A 348 -16.21 7.42 -18.98
N TRP A 349 -17.14 8.37 -18.82
CA TRP A 349 -17.40 9.49 -19.73
C TRP A 349 -17.92 9.12 -21.13
N HIS A 350 -18.55 7.95 -21.27
CA HIS A 350 -19.15 7.52 -22.54
C HIS A 350 -20.60 7.96 -22.70
N SER A 351 -20.80 9.13 -23.31
CA SER A 351 -22.15 9.64 -23.59
C SER A 351 -22.96 8.77 -24.57
N SER A 352 -22.33 7.87 -25.34
CA SER A 352 -22.98 7.01 -26.34
C SER A 352 -23.18 5.56 -25.89
N LEU A 353 -22.53 5.12 -24.80
CA LEU A 353 -22.57 3.72 -24.34
C LEU A 353 -23.96 3.43 -23.76
N LYS A 354 -24.67 2.45 -24.32
CA LYS A 354 -26.06 2.12 -23.95
C LYS A 354 -26.21 0.86 -23.14
N SER A 355 -25.29 -0.08 -23.32
CA SER A 355 -25.35 -1.39 -22.69
C SER A 355 -23.94 -1.93 -22.44
N ILE A 356 -23.81 -2.70 -21.36
CA ILE A 356 -22.63 -3.49 -21.06
C ILE A 356 -23.05 -4.93 -20.80
N THR A 357 -22.23 -5.89 -21.25
CA THR A 357 -22.38 -7.31 -20.91
C THR A 357 -21.13 -7.76 -20.17
N LEU A 358 -21.31 -8.16 -18.91
CA LEU A 358 -20.23 -8.66 -18.06
C LEU A 358 -20.35 -10.18 -17.87
N PRO A 359 -19.24 -10.94 -17.97
CA PRO A 359 -19.22 -12.37 -17.75
C PRO A 359 -19.17 -12.70 -16.25
N ASN A 360 -19.57 -13.92 -15.88
CA ASN A 360 -19.52 -14.42 -14.50
C ASN A 360 -18.09 -14.56 -13.94
N SER A 361 -17.04 -14.30 -14.73
CA SER A 361 -15.67 -14.25 -14.24
C SER A 361 -15.32 -12.92 -13.57
N VAL A 362 -16.08 -11.84 -13.81
CA VAL A 362 -15.80 -10.53 -13.21
C VAL A 362 -16.09 -10.57 -11.72
N THR A 363 -15.07 -10.26 -10.92
CA THR A 363 -15.16 -10.15 -9.46
C THR A 363 -14.93 -8.72 -8.98
N TYR A 364 -14.20 -7.90 -9.75
CA TYR A 364 -13.83 -6.53 -9.38
C TYR A 364 -14.25 -5.49 -10.43
N ILE A 365 -14.94 -4.44 -9.99
CA ILE A 365 -15.24 -3.24 -10.77
C ILE A 365 -14.65 -2.03 -10.05
N GLY A 366 -13.73 -1.32 -10.69
CA GLY A 366 -12.99 -0.21 -10.10
C GLY A 366 -13.81 1.07 -9.89
N GLU A 367 -13.20 2.02 -9.19
CA GLU A 367 -13.78 3.35 -8.96
C GLU A 367 -14.16 4.03 -10.28
N SER A 368 -15.38 4.55 -10.34
CA SER A 368 -15.90 5.27 -11.51
C SER A 368 -15.83 4.50 -12.84
N ALA A 369 -15.70 3.17 -12.83
CA ALA A 369 -15.46 2.37 -14.04
C ALA A 369 -16.44 2.66 -15.20
N PHE A 370 -17.71 2.96 -14.90
CA PHE A 370 -18.76 3.32 -15.86
C PHE A 370 -19.41 4.69 -15.53
N SER A 371 -18.74 5.54 -14.76
CA SER A 371 -19.25 6.87 -14.40
C SER A 371 -19.50 7.74 -15.63
N TRP A 372 -20.49 8.64 -15.54
CA TRP A 372 -20.80 9.62 -16.59
C TRP A 372 -21.15 8.99 -17.95
N CYS A 373 -21.60 7.73 -17.96
CA CYS A 373 -22.13 7.09 -19.16
C CYS A 373 -23.62 7.43 -19.32
N SER A 374 -23.90 8.67 -19.75
CA SER A 374 -25.25 9.25 -19.72
C SER A 374 -26.31 8.54 -20.59
N SER A 375 -25.91 7.59 -21.43
CA SER A 375 -26.83 6.74 -22.23
C SER A 375 -26.94 5.30 -21.70
N LEU A 376 -26.19 4.92 -20.67
CA LEU A 376 -26.08 3.55 -20.19
C LEU A 376 -27.32 3.18 -19.38
N GLU A 377 -28.27 2.53 -20.05
CA GLU A 377 -29.59 2.16 -19.51
C GLU A 377 -29.63 0.69 -19.13
N TYR A 378 -28.97 -0.19 -19.89
CA TYR A 378 -29.02 -1.63 -19.68
C TYR A 378 -27.72 -2.11 -19.03
N ILE A 379 -27.79 -2.36 -17.72
CA ILE A 379 -26.67 -2.86 -16.92
C ILE A 379 -27.08 -4.20 -16.32
N SER A 380 -26.28 -5.25 -16.59
CA SER A 380 -26.43 -6.56 -15.97
C SER A 380 -25.12 -6.92 -15.29
N LEU A 381 -25.17 -7.07 -13.97
CA LEU A 381 -24.04 -7.44 -13.14
C LEU A 381 -24.16 -8.92 -12.75
N PRO A 382 -23.10 -9.73 -12.91
CA PRO A 382 -23.09 -11.11 -12.44
C PRO A 382 -23.02 -11.20 -10.91
N ASP A 383 -23.50 -12.30 -10.36
CA ASP A 383 -23.45 -12.58 -8.91
C ASP A 383 -22.01 -12.80 -8.39
N SER A 384 -21.04 -13.01 -9.27
CA SER A 384 -19.62 -13.21 -8.96
C SER A 384 -18.91 -11.95 -8.44
N ILE A 385 -19.51 -10.76 -8.59
CA ILE A 385 -18.88 -9.51 -8.18
C ILE A 385 -18.74 -9.46 -6.65
N THR A 386 -17.49 -9.35 -6.20
CA THR A 386 -17.12 -9.20 -4.80
C THR A 386 -16.60 -7.79 -4.50
N CYS A 387 -16.49 -6.89 -5.47
CA CYS A 387 -16.10 -5.51 -5.22
C CYS A 387 -16.65 -4.57 -6.30
N ILE A 388 -17.32 -3.50 -5.85
CA ILE A 388 -17.76 -2.39 -6.70
C ILE A 388 -17.20 -1.11 -6.10
N GLY A 389 -16.30 -0.46 -6.84
CA GLY A 389 -15.63 0.76 -6.44
C GLY A 389 -16.57 1.96 -6.32
N SER A 390 -16.05 3.01 -5.68
CA SER A 390 -16.77 4.27 -5.48
C SER A 390 -17.33 4.77 -6.80
N GLU A 391 -18.59 5.19 -6.79
CA GLU A 391 -19.22 5.87 -7.92
C GLU A 391 -19.20 5.07 -9.23
N ALA A 392 -18.95 3.75 -9.24
CA ALA A 392 -18.73 2.97 -10.47
C ALA A 392 -19.81 3.13 -11.55
N PHE A 393 -21.06 3.45 -11.18
CA PHE A 393 -22.19 3.69 -12.08
C PHE A 393 -22.82 5.08 -11.92
N TYR A 394 -22.10 6.04 -11.35
CA TYR A 394 -22.58 7.39 -11.12
C TYR A 394 -22.92 8.11 -12.44
N ASP A 395 -24.01 8.87 -12.46
CA ASP A 395 -24.50 9.62 -13.63
C ASP A 395 -24.65 8.79 -14.92
N THR A 396 -25.00 7.50 -14.76
CA THR A 396 -25.49 6.66 -15.86
C THR A 396 -26.97 6.91 -16.13
N ALA A 397 -27.49 6.54 -17.30
CA ALA A 397 -28.93 6.62 -17.55
C ALA A 397 -29.73 5.73 -16.56
N TYR A 398 -29.19 4.56 -16.20
CA TYR A 398 -29.75 3.70 -15.16
C TYR A 398 -29.76 4.40 -13.79
N TYR A 399 -28.66 5.02 -13.38
CA TYR A 399 -28.55 5.73 -12.10
C TYR A 399 -29.51 6.92 -12.03
N ASN A 400 -29.69 7.66 -13.12
CA ASN A 400 -30.54 8.85 -13.17
C ASN A 400 -32.03 8.56 -13.33
N ASN A 401 -32.42 7.31 -13.57
CA ASN A 401 -33.82 6.93 -13.67
C ASN A 401 -34.42 6.71 -12.28
N GLU A 402 -35.34 7.59 -11.88
CA GLU A 402 -36.02 7.53 -10.57
C GLU A 402 -36.73 6.19 -10.31
N ASP A 403 -37.23 5.51 -11.36
CA ASP A 403 -37.90 4.22 -11.24
C ASP A 403 -36.96 3.08 -10.80
N ASN A 404 -35.64 3.27 -10.90
CA ASN A 404 -34.63 2.28 -10.49
C ASN A 404 -34.25 2.40 -9.01
N TRP A 405 -34.74 3.43 -8.30
CA TRP A 405 -34.46 3.63 -6.89
C TRP A 405 -35.61 3.06 -6.05
N GLU A 406 -35.34 1.98 -5.32
CA GLU A 406 -36.28 1.34 -4.40
C GLU A 406 -36.04 1.90 -2.99
N ASP A 407 -37.02 2.62 -2.43
CA ASP A 407 -36.94 3.23 -1.09
C ASP A 407 -35.67 4.08 -0.86
N GLY A 408 -35.29 4.84 -1.89
CA GLY A 408 -34.11 5.71 -1.85
C GLY A 408 -32.79 4.96 -2.00
N VAL A 409 -32.79 3.68 -2.38
CA VAL A 409 -31.57 2.91 -2.64
C VAL A 409 -31.56 2.35 -4.06
N LEU A 410 -30.43 2.51 -4.73
CA LEU A 410 -30.18 2.01 -6.07
C LEU A 410 -29.53 0.62 -5.99
N TYR A 411 -30.18 -0.36 -6.62
CA TYR A 411 -29.64 -1.70 -6.84
C TYR A 411 -29.41 -1.95 -8.32
N ILE A 412 -28.40 -2.75 -8.65
CA ILE A 412 -28.23 -3.36 -9.97
C ILE A 412 -28.11 -4.87 -9.77
N GLY A 413 -29.16 -5.61 -10.10
CA GLY A 413 -29.25 -7.03 -9.75
C GLY A 413 -29.23 -7.23 -8.23
N ASN A 414 -28.34 -8.09 -7.74
CA ASN A 414 -28.16 -8.40 -6.32
C ASN A 414 -27.11 -7.50 -5.63
N HIS A 415 -26.75 -6.36 -6.24
CA HIS A 415 -25.70 -5.47 -5.76
C HIS A 415 -26.26 -4.11 -5.37
N LEU A 416 -26.00 -3.69 -4.13
CA LEU A 416 -26.40 -2.39 -3.62
C LEU A 416 -25.37 -1.34 -4.04
N ILE A 417 -25.78 -0.38 -4.87
CA ILE A 417 -24.87 0.58 -5.50
C ILE A 417 -24.78 1.89 -4.69
N ARG A 418 -25.93 2.45 -4.30
CA ARG A 418 -25.96 3.77 -3.66
C ARG A 418 -27.24 4.00 -2.87
N ALA A 419 -27.13 4.56 -1.67
CA ALA A 419 -28.23 5.14 -0.93
C ALA A 419 -28.34 6.64 -1.20
N SER A 420 -29.56 7.15 -1.36
CA SER A 420 -29.86 8.58 -1.47
C SER A 420 -29.80 9.25 -0.09
N ASN A 421 -29.84 10.58 -0.06
CA ASN A 421 -29.85 11.34 1.20
C ASN A 421 -31.17 11.19 1.99
N GLU A 422 -32.18 10.53 1.41
CA GLU A 422 -33.49 10.33 2.03
C GLU A 422 -33.49 9.13 3.00
N VAL A 423 -32.55 8.20 2.83
CA VAL A 423 -32.36 7.07 3.74
C VAL A 423 -31.98 7.59 5.13
N SER A 424 -32.82 7.25 6.11
CA SER A 424 -32.70 7.69 7.50
C SER A 424 -33.34 6.69 8.45
N GLY A 425 -32.99 6.76 9.73
CA GLY A 425 -33.45 5.83 10.76
C GLY A 425 -32.89 4.43 10.56
N GLU A 426 -33.76 3.43 10.75
CA GLU A 426 -33.48 2.03 10.45
C GLU A 426 -33.74 1.73 8.97
N TYR A 427 -32.80 1.09 8.29
CA TYR A 427 -32.96 0.62 6.92
C TYR A 427 -32.66 -0.87 6.80
N THR A 428 -33.52 -1.60 6.10
CA THR A 428 -33.34 -3.03 5.82
C THR A 428 -32.78 -3.22 4.42
N ILE A 429 -31.58 -3.77 4.33
CA ILE A 429 -30.99 -4.18 3.05
C ILE A 429 -31.76 -5.40 2.53
N LYS A 430 -32.06 -5.37 1.24
CA LYS A 430 -32.89 -6.40 0.58
C LYS A 430 -32.24 -7.78 0.69
N SER A 431 -33.00 -8.78 1.12
CA SER A 431 -32.56 -10.19 1.13
C SER A 431 -32.10 -10.63 -0.27
N GLY A 432 -31.01 -11.41 -0.31
CA GLY A 432 -30.34 -11.81 -1.54
C GLY A 432 -29.32 -10.79 -2.06
N THR A 433 -29.14 -9.65 -1.40
CA THR A 433 -28.02 -8.74 -1.69
C THR A 433 -26.70 -9.45 -1.41
N LEU A 434 -25.79 -9.45 -2.38
CA LEU A 434 -24.49 -10.11 -2.29
C LEU A 434 -23.37 -9.14 -1.90
N THR A 435 -23.44 -7.91 -2.43
CA THR A 435 -22.37 -6.92 -2.31
C THR A 435 -22.93 -5.53 -2.06
N ILE A 436 -22.32 -4.80 -1.13
CA ILE A 436 -22.55 -3.37 -0.89
C ILE A 436 -21.36 -2.59 -1.47
N ALA A 437 -21.62 -1.72 -2.44
CA ALA A 437 -20.57 -0.96 -3.11
C ALA A 437 -19.82 0.00 -2.17
N SER A 438 -18.58 0.31 -2.52
CA SER A 438 -17.80 1.33 -1.82
C SER A 438 -18.57 2.66 -1.80
N ARG A 439 -18.59 3.31 -0.64
CA ARG A 439 -19.32 4.56 -0.39
C ARG A 439 -20.83 4.47 -0.61
N ALA A 440 -21.46 3.29 -0.58
CA ALA A 440 -22.90 3.14 -0.79
C ALA A 440 -23.77 4.04 0.12
N PHE A 441 -23.49 4.06 1.42
CA PHE A 441 -24.16 4.90 2.44
C PHE A 441 -23.28 6.05 2.94
N PHE A 442 -22.20 6.40 2.24
CA PHE A 442 -21.25 7.43 2.67
C PHE A 442 -21.93 8.76 3.07
N SER A 443 -21.62 9.25 4.28
CA SER A 443 -22.16 10.46 4.91
C SER A 443 -23.68 10.44 5.10
N ARG A 444 -24.27 9.30 5.47
CA ARG A 444 -25.70 9.21 5.82
C ARG A 444 -25.91 9.37 7.32
N ILE A 445 -25.63 10.56 7.84
CA ILE A 445 -25.64 10.88 9.29
C ILE A 445 -26.94 10.59 10.05
N ASN A 446 -28.06 10.43 9.35
CA ASN A 446 -29.37 10.11 9.93
C ASN A 446 -29.67 8.60 9.91
N HIS A 447 -28.79 7.77 9.34
CA HIS A 447 -28.94 6.32 9.22
C HIS A 447 -28.44 5.64 10.51
N THR A 448 -29.32 5.57 11.51
CA THR A 448 -28.96 5.17 12.87
C THR A 448 -28.97 3.66 13.10
N SER A 449 -29.63 2.88 12.24
CA SER A 449 -29.69 1.41 12.33
C SER A 449 -29.69 0.79 10.93
N VAL A 450 -29.03 -0.36 10.76
CA VAL A 450 -29.05 -1.12 9.50
C VAL A 450 -29.30 -2.60 9.76
N ILE A 451 -30.19 -3.21 8.97
CA ILE A 451 -30.39 -4.66 8.91
C ILE A 451 -29.67 -5.18 7.67
N ILE A 452 -28.71 -6.09 7.87
CA ILE A 452 -27.86 -6.66 6.82
C ILE A 452 -28.21 -8.14 6.69
N PRO A 453 -28.64 -8.61 5.50
CA PRO A 453 -28.97 -10.02 5.31
C PRO A 453 -27.73 -10.89 5.26
N ASP A 454 -27.90 -12.17 5.63
CA ASP A 454 -26.84 -13.18 5.66
C ASP A 454 -26.21 -13.48 4.29
N SER A 455 -26.89 -13.06 3.21
CA SER A 455 -26.41 -13.17 1.83
C SER A 455 -25.27 -12.20 1.48
N VAL A 456 -25.06 -11.13 2.27
CA VAL A 456 -24.01 -10.14 1.98
C VAL A 456 -22.65 -10.74 2.32
N ALA A 457 -21.79 -10.88 1.31
CA ALA A 457 -20.43 -11.39 1.49
C ALA A 457 -19.37 -10.28 1.51
N TYR A 458 -19.69 -9.11 0.97
CA TYR A 458 -18.76 -7.99 0.85
C TYR A 458 -19.39 -6.62 1.09
N ILE A 459 -18.67 -5.79 1.84
CA ILE A 459 -18.97 -4.37 2.08
C ILE A 459 -17.78 -3.55 1.63
N GLY A 460 -17.97 -2.65 0.67
CA GLY A 460 -16.89 -1.85 0.10
C GLY A 460 -16.31 -0.80 1.03
N ASP A 461 -15.19 -0.23 0.59
CA ASP A 461 -14.48 0.83 1.30
C ASP A 461 -15.40 2.04 1.56
N SER A 462 -15.37 2.53 2.79
CA SER A 462 -16.16 3.67 3.25
C SER A 462 -17.67 3.55 2.98
N ALA A 463 -18.21 2.33 2.81
CA ALA A 463 -19.62 2.11 2.51
C ALA A 463 -20.52 2.77 3.56
N PHE A 464 -20.13 2.72 4.84
CA PHE A 464 -20.85 3.31 5.97
C PHE A 464 -20.04 4.38 6.70
N TYR A 465 -19.09 5.03 6.02
CA TYR A 465 -18.33 6.12 6.62
C TYR A 465 -19.24 7.33 6.90
N ASP A 466 -19.13 7.92 8.09
CA ASP A 466 -19.87 9.13 8.50
C ASP A 466 -21.41 8.92 8.50
N CYS A 467 -21.86 7.74 8.95
CA CYS A 467 -23.26 7.35 9.04
C CYS A 467 -23.87 7.50 10.44
N ASN A 468 -23.05 7.61 11.50
CA ASN A 468 -23.51 7.59 12.90
C ASN A 468 -24.38 6.35 13.25
N ILE A 469 -24.01 5.18 12.73
CA ILE A 469 -24.74 3.94 12.99
C ILE A 469 -24.62 3.59 14.48
N LEU A 470 -25.76 3.37 15.12
CA LEU A 470 -25.84 2.99 16.53
C LEU A 470 -26.07 1.48 16.70
N THR A 471 -26.75 0.85 15.74
CA THR A 471 -27.14 -0.57 15.81
C THR A 471 -27.01 -1.23 14.45
N VAL A 472 -26.45 -2.43 14.42
CA VAL A 472 -26.37 -3.29 13.24
C VAL A 472 -27.07 -4.60 13.57
N LYS A 473 -28.09 -4.97 12.81
CA LYS A 473 -28.78 -6.26 12.91
C LYS A 473 -28.33 -7.11 11.74
N TYR A 474 -27.42 -8.05 11.99
CA TYR A 474 -27.00 -9.02 10.98
C TYR A 474 -27.88 -10.26 11.09
N GLU A 475 -28.49 -10.68 9.98
CA GLU A 475 -29.37 -11.86 9.95
C GLU A 475 -28.60 -13.15 10.16
N GLY A 476 -27.31 -13.18 9.79
CA GLY A 476 -26.42 -14.31 9.99
C GLY A 476 -25.84 -14.41 11.40
N SER A 477 -24.92 -15.36 11.55
CA SER A 477 -24.16 -15.62 12.76
C SER A 477 -22.95 -14.67 12.91
N GLN A 478 -22.41 -14.58 14.13
CA GLN A 478 -21.14 -13.88 14.38
C GLN A 478 -20.00 -14.44 13.52
N ALA A 479 -19.94 -15.76 13.31
CA ALA A 479 -18.89 -16.38 12.52
C ALA A 479 -18.94 -15.96 11.04
N GLU A 480 -20.14 -15.81 10.48
CA GLU A 480 -20.32 -15.31 9.11
C GLU A 480 -19.97 -13.81 9.02
N TRP A 481 -20.29 -13.03 10.05
CA TRP A 481 -19.89 -11.62 10.13
C TRP A 481 -18.37 -11.45 10.18
N ASP A 482 -17.70 -12.23 11.02
CA ASP A 482 -16.24 -12.19 11.16
C ASP A 482 -15.52 -12.66 9.88
N ALA A 483 -16.18 -13.51 9.08
CA ALA A 483 -15.69 -13.94 7.78
C ALA A 483 -16.05 -12.97 6.63
N MET A 484 -16.98 -12.03 6.85
CA MET A 484 -17.40 -11.06 5.84
C MET A 484 -16.24 -10.12 5.50
N SER A 485 -16.04 -9.87 4.21
CA SER A 485 -15.03 -8.91 3.77
C SER A 485 -15.57 -7.49 3.89
N ILE A 486 -15.12 -6.77 4.92
CA ILE A 486 -15.46 -5.36 5.16
C ILE A 486 -14.26 -4.48 4.78
N GLY A 487 -14.46 -3.62 3.79
CA GLY A 487 -13.47 -2.66 3.30
C GLY A 487 -13.07 -1.62 4.34
N ALA A 488 -12.03 -0.85 4.02
CA ALA A 488 -11.46 0.15 4.91
C ALA A 488 -12.46 1.28 5.25
N TYR A 489 -12.25 1.96 6.38
CA TYR A 489 -13.02 3.14 6.81
C TYR A 489 -14.53 2.89 7.01
N ASN A 490 -14.87 1.74 7.57
CA ASN A 490 -16.23 1.38 8.00
C ASN A 490 -16.35 1.36 9.54
N GLU A 491 -15.60 2.21 10.26
CA GLU A 491 -15.58 2.14 11.73
C GLU A 491 -16.97 2.36 12.36
N ASP A 492 -17.81 3.22 11.78
CA ASP A 492 -19.20 3.43 12.22
C ASP A 492 -20.03 2.13 12.18
N LEU A 493 -19.77 1.25 11.20
CA LEU A 493 -20.44 -0.04 11.10
C LEU A 493 -19.86 -1.04 12.11
N THR A 494 -18.53 -1.18 12.12
CA THR A 494 -17.87 -2.24 12.90
C THR A 494 -17.81 -1.95 14.40
N SER A 495 -17.98 -0.69 14.81
CA SER A 495 -18.01 -0.28 16.22
C SER A 495 -19.42 -0.14 16.81
N ALA A 496 -20.47 -0.30 15.99
CA ALA A 496 -21.85 -0.25 16.43
C ALA A 496 -22.22 -1.41 17.37
N ASN A 497 -23.39 -1.33 18.00
CA ASN A 497 -23.95 -2.49 18.71
C ASN A 497 -24.45 -3.52 17.68
N ILE A 498 -23.64 -4.57 17.45
CA ILE A 498 -23.95 -5.62 16.48
C ILE A 498 -24.76 -6.72 17.16
N MET A 499 -25.80 -7.12 16.46
CA MET A 499 -26.86 -8.00 16.88
C MET A 499 -26.93 -9.14 15.82
N PHE A 500 -27.03 -10.41 16.23
CA PHE A 500 -27.02 -11.59 15.32
C PHE A 500 -28.29 -12.46 15.41
N GLY A 501 -28.71 -13.03 14.27
CA GLY A 501 -29.62 -14.19 14.21
C GLY A 501 -31.03 -13.97 14.75
N PHE A 502 -31.63 -12.80 14.53
CA PHE A 502 -33.00 -12.53 14.98
C PHE A 502 -34.01 -13.16 14.02
N GLU A 503 -34.92 -13.97 14.57
CA GLU A 503 -36.13 -14.36 13.87
C GLU A 503 -37.09 -13.16 13.83
N ASP A 504 -37.71 -12.89 12.68
CA ASP A 504 -38.81 -11.94 12.58
C ASP A 504 -39.92 -12.34 13.57
N GLU A 505 -40.20 -11.50 14.57
CA GLU A 505 -41.46 -11.62 15.32
C GLU A 505 -42.61 -11.25 14.38
N GLU A 506 -43.15 -12.22 13.64
CA GLU A 506 -44.45 -12.09 12.99
C GLU A 506 -45.54 -11.86 14.07
N ASP A 507 -46.15 -10.68 14.01
CA ASP A 507 -47.47 -10.28 14.54
C ASP A 507 -48.17 -11.27 15.48
N GLY A 508 -47.86 -11.18 16.77
CA GLY A 508 -48.50 -11.94 17.85
C GLY A 508 -49.55 -11.13 18.62
N SER A 509 -50.65 -10.73 17.99
CA SER A 509 -51.84 -10.30 18.75
C SER A 509 -52.52 -11.52 19.42
N SER A 510 -52.35 -11.69 20.73
CA SER A 510 -53.46 -11.93 21.69
C SER A 510 -52.96 -12.17 23.11
N GLU A 511 -53.62 -11.49 24.05
CA GLU A 511 -53.39 -11.42 25.49
C GLU A 511 -53.68 -12.71 26.27
N GLY A 512 -53.05 -12.80 27.45
CA GLY A 512 -53.61 -13.36 28.70
C GLY A 512 -52.77 -14.49 29.29
N GLU A 513 -52.50 -14.62 30.59
CA GLU A 513 -52.73 -13.81 31.80
C GLU A 513 -51.92 -14.50 32.92
N ILE A 514 -51.07 -13.73 33.62
CA ILE A 514 -50.73 -13.71 35.07
C ILE A 514 -50.53 -14.98 35.96
N THR A 515 -49.35 -15.00 36.63
CA THR A 515 -49.04 -15.26 38.09
C THR A 515 -49.39 -16.62 38.71
N GLU A 516 -48.75 -17.16 39.76
CA GLU A 516 -47.96 -16.62 40.88
C GLU A 516 -47.17 -17.78 41.55
N GLU A 517 -46.09 -17.44 42.25
CA GLU A 517 -45.31 -18.33 43.13
C GLU A 517 -46.15 -18.98 44.24
N VAL A 518 -45.79 -20.19 44.70
CA VAL A 518 -45.63 -20.51 46.14
C VAL A 518 -44.63 -21.66 46.31
N SER A 519 -43.68 -21.42 47.22
CA SER A 519 -42.64 -22.30 47.72
C SER A 519 -43.10 -23.27 48.82
N SER A 520 -42.24 -24.25 49.12
CA SER A 520 -42.02 -24.99 50.40
C SER A 520 -42.10 -26.50 50.22
N GLU A 521 -41.27 -27.33 50.85
CA GLU A 521 -39.95 -27.26 51.47
C GLU A 521 -39.64 -28.73 51.83
N LYS A 522 -38.34 -29.07 51.86
CA LYS A 522 -37.70 -30.08 52.74
C LYS A 522 -38.09 -31.56 52.55
N THR A 523 -37.21 -32.55 52.59
CA THR A 523 -35.87 -32.77 53.18
C THR A 523 -35.48 -34.22 52.73
N THR A 524 -34.26 -34.72 52.66
CA THR A 524 -33.04 -34.53 53.47
C THR A 524 -31.93 -35.37 52.81
N ASN A 525 -30.69 -34.86 52.92
CA ASN A 525 -29.41 -35.56 53.20
C ASN A 525 -28.87 -36.56 52.17
N GLU A 526 -27.58 -36.59 51.86
CA GLU A 526 -26.43 -36.47 52.78
C GLU A 526 -25.15 -36.07 52.01
N GLU A 527 -24.29 -35.27 52.65
CA GLU A 527 -23.00 -34.75 52.19
C GLU A 527 -21.82 -35.75 52.31
N ILE A 528 -20.67 -35.32 51.75
CA ILE A 528 -19.24 -35.51 52.15
C ILE A 528 -18.47 -36.43 51.17
N SER A 529 -17.27 -36.13 50.62
CA SER A 529 -16.18 -35.17 50.88
C SER A 529 -15.29 -34.99 49.63
N GLU A 530 -14.51 -33.91 49.66
CA GLU A 530 -13.27 -33.67 48.90
C GLU A 530 -12.19 -34.75 49.08
N ASP A 531 -11.31 -34.80 48.07
CA ASP A 531 -9.91 -35.25 48.02
C ASP A 531 -9.51 -36.63 48.59
N GLU A 532 -9.05 -37.52 47.71
CA GLU A 532 -7.75 -38.17 47.91
C GLU A 532 -7.14 -38.64 46.57
N ILE A 533 -5.93 -38.13 46.35
CA ILE A 533 -4.93 -38.53 45.35
C ILE A 533 -4.68 -40.04 45.47
N THR A 534 -4.69 -40.74 44.33
CA THR A 534 -3.96 -42.00 44.19
C THR A 534 -3.06 -41.89 42.97
N GLU A 535 -1.82 -41.48 43.24
CA GLU A 535 -0.66 -41.85 42.43
C GLU A 535 -0.37 -43.35 42.61
N ASP A 536 0.48 -43.82 41.71
CA ASP A 536 1.24 -45.07 41.66
C ASP A 536 0.66 -46.17 40.74
N GLU A 537 1.34 -46.61 39.67
CA GLU A 537 2.69 -46.33 39.19
C GLU A 537 2.93 -47.12 37.86
N PRO A 538 4.16 -47.19 37.32
CA PRO A 538 4.73 -46.36 36.27
C PRO A 538 4.68 -47.05 34.89
N SER A 539 4.60 -46.28 33.82
CA SER A 539 5.19 -46.72 32.55
C SER A 539 6.60 -46.19 32.50
N ASP A 540 7.57 -47.09 32.70
CA ASP A 540 8.95 -46.90 32.28
C ASP A 540 8.97 -46.65 30.76
N ASP A 541 8.96 -45.37 30.39
CA ASP A 541 9.62 -44.92 29.17
C ASP A 541 10.31 -43.61 29.55
N GLU A 542 11.64 -43.59 29.50
CA GLU A 542 12.39 -42.33 29.44
C GLU A 542 12.00 -41.67 28.11
N GLY A 543 10.83 -41.03 28.09
CA GLY A 543 10.31 -40.33 26.93
C GLY A 543 11.22 -39.14 26.64
N ASP A 544 11.95 -39.21 25.53
CA ASP A 544 12.70 -38.07 25.00
C ASP A 544 11.80 -36.83 24.98
N ILE A 545 12.26 -35.73 25.58
CA ILE A 545 11.60 -34.43 25.45
C ILE A 545 11.58 -34.09 23.96
N LEU A 546 10.39 -34.11 23.36
CA LEU A 546 10.20 -33.75 21.96
C LEU A 546 10.25 -32.22 21.85
N TYR A 547 11.43 -31.67 21.58
CA TYR A 547 11.63 -30.22 21.37
C TYR A 547 10.65 -29.69 20.30
N GLY A 548 9.82 -28.72 20.68
CA GLY A 548 8.76 -28.13 19.87
C GLY A 548 7.34 -28.60 20.18
N ASP A 549 7.15 -29.68 20.94
CA ASP A 549 5.85 -30.11 21.47
C ASP A 549 5.61 -29.42 22.80
N VAL A 550 5.00 -28.24 22.72
CA VAL A 550 4.82 -27.33 23.87
C VAL A 550 3.63 -27.78 24.72
N ASN A 551 2.67 -28.47 24.10
CA ASN A 551 1.41 -28.84 24.73
C ASN A 551 1.39 -30.27 25.29
N GLY A 552 2.40 -31.08 24.95
CA GLY A 552 2.59 -32.45 25.45
C GLY A 552 1.68 -33.49 24.81
N ASP A 553 1.11 -33.22 23.64
CA ASP A 553 0.26 -34.15 22.89
C ASP A 553 1.04 -35.14 22.01
N GLY A 554 2.36 -35.00 21.95
CA GLY A 554 3.26 -35.81 21.15
C GLY A 554 3.37 -35.38 19.69
N VAL A 555 2.83 -34.21 19.29
CA VAL A 555 2.75 -33.76 17.90
C VAL A 555 3.14 -32.29 17.74
N ILE A 556 4.29 -32.01 17.14
CA ILE A 556 4.74 -30.63 16.83
C ILE A 556 3.91 -30.01 15.70
N ASN A 557 3.08 -29.02 16.00
CA ASN A 557 2.23 -28.34 15.01
C ASN A 557 1.86 -26.89 15.40
N SER A 558 1.02 -26.24 14.60
CA SER A 558 0.55 -24.86 14.84
C SER A 558 -0.12 -24.61 16.22
N LEU A 559 -0.67 -25.62 16.88
CA LEU A 559 -1.21 -25.53 18.24
C LEU A 559 -0.11 -25.25 19.28
N ASP A 560 1.08 -25.85 19.12
CA ASP A 560 2.24 -25.60 20.00
C ASP A 560 2.75 -24.17 19.84
N ALA A 561 2.87 -23.72 18.59
CA ALA A 561 3.24 -22.34 18.30
C ALA A 561 2.23 -21.34 18.88
N ALA A 562 0.93 -21.63 18.80
CA ALA A 562 -0.11 -20.78 19.38
C ALA A 562 -0.04 -20.72 20.91
N GLN A 563 0.30 -21.82 21.59
CA GLN A 563 0.53 -21.80 23.03
C GLN A 563 1.76 -20.97 23.42
N LEU A 564 2.85 -21.10 22.67
CA LEU A 564 4.07 -20.35 22.90
C LEU A 564 3.87 -18.84 22.67
N LEU A 565 3.10 -18.45 21.65
CA LEU A 565 2.71 -17.05 21.42
C LEU A 565 1.82 -16.50 22.54
N LYS A 566 0.89 -17.30 23.09
CA LYS A 566 0.09 -16.91 24.26
C LYS A 566 0.96 -16.74 25.50
N HIS A 567 1.99 -17.57 25.67
CA HIS A 567 2.96 -17.46 26.75
C HIS A 567 3.82 -16.19 26.62
N ASP A 568 4.35 -15.89 25.43
CA ASP A 568 5.13 -14.66 25.15
C ASP A 568 4.30 -13.39 25.39
N ALA A 569 3.01 -13.44 25.02
CA ALA A 569 2.03 -12.40 25.30
C ALA A 569 1.57 -12.34 26.78
N LYS A 570 2.10 -13.20 27.66
CA LYS A 570 1.76 -13.32 29.09
C LYS A 570 0.28 -13.60 29.35
N LEU A 571 -0.40 -14.25 28.40
CA LEU A 571 -1.81 -14.65 28.53
C LEU A 571 -1.95 -16.00 29.25
N ILE A 572 -0.91 -16.84 29.21
CA ILE A 572 -0.82 -18.13 29.90
C ILE A 572 0.58 -18.34 30.49
N THR A 573 0.71 -19.31 31.39
CA THR A 573 2.00 -19.83 31.88
C THR A 573 2.14 -21.28 31.42
N LEU A 574 3.28 -21.66 30.84
CA LEU A 574 3.54 -23.05 30.44
C LEU A 574 3.94 -23.91 31.65
N GLU A 575 3.68 -25.21 31.57
CA GLU A 575 4.18 -26.19 32.54
C GLU A 575 5.69 -26.44 32.32
N ALA A 576 6.36 -27.10 33.28
CA ALA A 576 7.82 -27.19 33.31
C ALA A 576 8.43 -27.98 32.13
N ASP A 577 7.70 -28.99 31.67
CA ASP A 577 7.97 -29.76 30.45
C ASP A 577 7.77 -28.91 29.19
N GLY A 578 6.65 -28.18 29.08
CA GLY A 578 6.38 -27.24 27.99
C GLY A 578 7.43 -26.13 27.90
N LEU A 579 7.93 -25.61 29.03
CA LEU A 579 9.04 -24.64 29.05
C LEU A 579 10.37 -25.23 28.57
N THR A 580 10.61 -26.51 28.83
CA THR A 580 11.86 -27.18 28.42
C THR A 580 11.83 -27.53 26.93
N ALA A 581 10.65 -27.86 26.38
CA ALA A 581 10.45 -28.14 24.97
C ALA A 581 10.35 -26.86 24.09
N ALA A 582 10.10 -25.69 24.69
CA ALA A 582 9.78 -24.46 23.98
C ALA A 582 10.99 -23.68 23.43
N ASP A 583 12.20 -23.81 23.99
CA ASP A 583 13.41 -23.16 23.45
C ASP A 583 13.97 -23.99 22.28
N VAL A 584 13.28 -23.95 21.15
CA VAL A 584 13.63 -24.75 19.96
C VAL A 584 14.83 -24.17 19.21
N ASN A 585 15.12 -22.88 19.42
CA ASN A 585 16.24 -22.21 18.76
C ASN A 585 17.56 -22.30 19.58
N GLY A 586 17.48 -22.63 20.87
CA GLY A 586 18.61 -22.86 21.76
C GLY A 586 19.29 -21.59 22.28
N ASP A 587 18.60 -20.44 22.28
CA ASP A 587 19.12 -19.16 22.77
C ASP A 587 18.90 -18.93 24.28
N GLY A 588 18.18 -19.84 24.94
CA GLY A 588 17.84 -19.77 26.36
C GLY A 588 16.67 -18.85 26.68
N VAL A 589 15.92 -18.37 25.68
CA VAL A 589 14.81 -17.42 25.82
C VAL A 589 13.59 -17.89 25.04
N VAL A 590 12.59 -18.42 25.74
CA VAL A 590 11.31 -18.83 25.13
C VAL A 590 10.49 -17.61 24.68
N ASN A 591 10.37 -17.38 23.37
CA ASN A 591 9.66 -16.22 22.81
C ASN A 591 9.07 -16.50 21.39
N SER A 592 8.43 -15.49 20.78
CA SER A 592 7.83 -15.60 19.43
C SER A 592 8.76 -16.11 18.31
N LEU A 593 10.08 -16.04 18.44
CA LEU A 593 11.04 -16.64 17.51
C LEU A 593 11.03 -18.17 17.55
N ASP A 594 10.78 -18.76 18.72
CA ASP A 594 10.61 -20.22 18.88
C ASP A 594 9.31 -20.70 18.22
N ALA A 595 8.23 -19.94 18.41
CA ALA A 595 6.96 -20.21 17.76
C ALA A 595 7.08 -20.18 16.22
N ALA A 596 7.87 -19.25 15.68
CA ALA A 596 8.12 -19.17 14.24
C ALA A 596 8.88 -20.39 13.70
N GLN A 597 9.79 -20.98 14.48
CA GLN A 597 10.49 -22.20 14.09
C GLN A 597 9.57 -23.43 14.11
N ILE A 598 8.68 -23.52 15.10
CA ILE A 598 7.65 -24.57 15.16
C ILE A 598 6.74 -24.49 13.94
N LEU A 599 6.25 -23.28 13.58
CA LEU A 599 5.42 -23.08 12.39
C LEU A 599 6.15 -23.43 11.09
N LYS A 600 7.46 -23.15 11.01
CA LYS A 600 8.28 -23.51 9.85
C LYS A 600 8.45 -25.04 9.73
N TYR A 601 8.55 -25.74 10.85
CA TYR A 601 8.61 -27.20 10.88
C TYR A 601 7.28 -27.81 10.44
N ASP A 602 6.16 -27.31 10.96
CA ASP A 602 4.80 -27.74 10.58
C ASP A 602 4.54 -27.51 9.07
N ALA A 603 4.88 -26.34 8.55
CA ALA A 603 4.77 -26.02 7.12
C ALA A 603 5.61 -26.93 6.23
N LYS A 604 6.79 -27.37 6.70
CA LYS A 604 7.66 -28.29 5.96
C LYS A 604 7.07 -29.70 5.92
N LEU A 605 6.49 -30.18 7.02
CA LEU A 605 5.77 -31.45 7.05
C LEU A 605 4.58 -31.44 6.09
N ILE A 606 3.82 -30.34 6.02
CA ILE A 606 2.71 -30.17 5.08
C ILE A 606 3.17 -30.20 3.61
N SER A 607 4.36 -29.67 3.30
CA SER A 607 4.91 -29.69 1.94
C SER A 607 5.48 -31.05 1.48
N GLU A 608 5.69 -31.98 2.42
CA GLU A 608 6.21 -33.33 2.17
C GLU A 608 5.11 -34.41 2.06
N PHE A 609 3.83 -34.04 2.29
CA PHE A 609 2.62 -34.85 2.02
C PHE A 609 2.00 -34.49 0.67
#